data_AF-A0A7V9KTF2-F1
#
_entry.id   AF-A0A7V9KTF2-F1
#
_cell.length_a   1.000
_cell.length_b   1.000
_cell.length_c   1.000
_cell.angle_alpha   90.00
_cell.angle_beta   90.00
_cell.angle_gamma   90.00
#
_symmetry.space_group_name_H-M   'P 1'
#
loop_
_entity.id
_entity.type
_entity.pdbx_description
1 polymer ?
#
loop_
_entity_poly.entity_id
_entity_poly.type
_entity_poly.pdbx_seq_one_letter_code
_entity_poly.pdbx_strand_id
1 'polypeptide(L)'
;MTTTPRPSSTALPRCLPGCDDPDGQCASQAVVFVHGTPSRSVLWRTVAPLLAAHFTVYVFDLLGFGESETYEAQEVSIRVHGEVLAELVNIFLTRWME
;
A
#
# COMPACT_ATOMS: atom_id res chain seq x y z
N MET A 1 18.38 -8.19 -17.09
CA MET A 1 18.19 -6.72 -17.07
C MET A 1 16.70 -6.49 -17.25
N THR A 2 15.95 -6.49 -16.16
CA THR A 2 14.49 -6.29 -16.19
C THR A 2 14.22 -4.87 -15.75
N THR A 3 13.89 -4.00 -16.70
CA THR A 3 13.38 -2.66 -16.43
C THR A 3 11.95 -2.81 -15.90
N THR A 4 11.78 -2.66 -14.60
CA THR A 4 10.45 -2.49 -14.01
C THR A 4 9.86 -1.17 -14.55
N PRO A 5 8.65 -1.17 -15.12
CA PRO A 5 8.05 0.07 -15.61
C PRO A 5 7.79 1.01 -14.44
N ARG A 6 8.34 2.23 -14.53
CA ARG A 6 8.04 3.34 -13.62
C ARG A 6 6.56 3.70 -13.82
N PRO A 7 5.69 3.65 -12.79
CA PRO A 7 4.32 4.11 -12.95
C PRO A 7 4.35 5.58 -13.38
N SER A 8 3.57 5.90 -14.41
CA SER A 8 3.50 7.22 -15.01
C SER A 8 3.14 8.27 -13.96
N SER A 9 4.00 9.27 -13.82
CA SER A 9 3.84 10.49 -13.03
C SER A 9 2.44 11.09 -13.20
N THR A 10 1.53 10.73 -12.30
CA THR A 10 0.48 11.63 -11.86
C THR A 10 1.11 12.35 -10.68
N ALA A 11 1.26 13.66 -10.80
CA ALA A 11 2.00 14.55 -9.91
C ALA A 11 2.09 14.04 -8.46
N LEU A 12 3.31 13.96 -7.92
CA LEU A 12 3.54 13.76 -6.49
C LEU A 12 2.60 14.70 -5.73
N PRO A 13 1.90 14.24 -4.67
CA PRO A 13 1.00 15.09 -3.93
C PRO A 13 1.74 16.34 -3.47
N ARG A 14 1.07 17.50 -3.54
CA ARG A 14 1.58 18.71 -2.89
C ARG A 14 1.91 18.37 -1.43
N CYS A 15 3.06 18.86 -0.96
CA CYS A 15 3.43 18.88 0.45
C CYS A 15 2.22 19.15 1.34
N LEU A 16 2.07 18.39 2.43
CA LEU A 16 1.09 18.76 3.45
C LEU A 16 1.45 20.14 4.01
N PRO A 17 0.47 20.96 4.42
CA PRO A 17 0.75 22.22 5.11
C PRO A 17 1.59 21.93 6.37
N GLY A 18 2.81 22.47 6.44
CA GLY A 18 3.76 22.25 7.55
C GLY A 18 4.88 21.24 7.29
N CYS A 19 5.00 20.67 6.08
CA CYS A 19 6.20 19.95 5.66
C CYS A 19 7.30 20.96 5.28
N ASP A 20 8.04 21.44 6.27
CA ASP A 20 9.26 22.23 6.04
C ASP A 20 10.44 21.28 5.74
N ASP A 21 10.45 20.68 4.54
CA ASP A 21 11.60 19.89 4.07
C ASP A 21 12.58 20.78 3.27
N PRO A 22 13.78 21.06 3.78
CA PRO A 22 14.79 21.89 3.09
C PRO A 22 15.34 21.25 1.81
N ASP A 23 15.18 19.94 1.62
CA ASP A 23 15.69 19.18 0.47
C ASP A 23 14.63 18.99 -0.64
N GLY A 24 13.44 19.56 -0.46
CA GLY A 24 12.39 19.61 -1.49
C GLY A 24 11.66 18.29 -1.76
N GLN A 25 11.79 17.29 -0.87
CA GLN A 25 11.13 15.99 -0.98
C GLN A 25 9.98 15.88 0.01
N CYS A 26 8.86 16.49 -0.33
CA CYS A 26 7.64 16.22 0.41
C CYS A 26 7.15 14.80 0.15
N ALA A 27 7.59 13.87 1.00
CA ALA A 27 7.05 12.53 1.06
C ALA A 27 5.57 12.63 1.45
N SER A 28 4.67 12.31 0.52
CA SER A 28 3.26 12.13 0.87
C SER A 28 3.16 10.97 1.86
N GLN A 29 2.49 11.21 2.99
CA GLN A 29 2.31 10.15 3.99
C GLN A 29 1.61 8.94 3.35
N ALA A 30 2.07 7.74 3.69
CA ALA A 30 1.50 6.50 3.16
C ALA A 30 0.26 6.09 3.95
N VAL A 31 -0.78 5.65 3.24
CA VAL A 31 -1.99 5.06 3.82
C VAL A 31 -2.14 3.65 3.25
N VAL A 32 -2.25 2.65 4.12
CA VAL A 32 -2.43 1.25 3.74
C VAL A 32 -3.84 0.81 4.14
N PHE A 33 -4.63 0.39 3.15
CA PHE A 33 -5.96 -0.16 3.37
C PHE A 33 -5.91 -1.68 3.54
N VAL A 34 -6.41 -2.14 4.69
CA VAL A 34 -6.52 -3.55 5.06
C VAL A 34 -7.99 -3.89 5.25
N HIS A 35 -8.49 -4.92 4.57
CA HIS A 35 -9.87 -5.40 4.75
C HIS A 35 -9.96 -6.41 5.90
N GLY A 36 -11.18 -6.65 6.43
CA GLY A 36 -11.45 -7.72 7.39
C GLY A 36 -11.77 -9.06 6.72
N THR A 37 -11.96 -10.12 7.50
CA THR A 37 -12.31 -11.47 7.00
C THR A 37 -13.79 -11.80 7.26
N PRO A 38 -14.49 -12.51 6.36
CA PRO A 38 -14.12 -12.79 4.96
C PRO A 38 -14.47 -11.61 4.04
N SER A 39 -13.50 -11.03 3.34
CA SER A 39 -13.74 -9.93 2.38
C SER A 39 -12.56 -9.75 1.41
N ARG A 40 -12.54 -8.64 0.66
CA ARG A 40 -11.48 -8.20 -0.25
C ARG A 40 -11.40 -6.68 -0.34
N SER A 41 -10.31 -6.19 -0.91
CA SER A 41 -9.91 -4.80 -1.20
C SER A 41 -10.98 -3.95 -1.89
N VAL A 42 -11.90 -4.57 -2.63
CA VAL A 42 -12.99 -3.90 -3.36
C VAL A 42 -13.88 -3.03 -2.45
N LEU A 43 -13.89 -3.31 -1.14
CA LEU A 43 -14.56 -2.47 -0.15
C LEU A 43 -14.06 -1.02 -0.19
N TRP A 44 -12.79 -0.81 -0.52
CA TRP A 44 -12.14 0.49 -0.50
C TRP A 44 -12.24 1.27 -1.81
N ARG A 45 -12.88 0.72 -2.85
CA ARG A 45 -12.95 1.34 -4.20
C ARG A 45 -13.50 2.77 -4.23
N THR A 46 -14.34 3.13 -3.25
CA THR A 46 -14.91 4.48 -3.15
C THR A 46 -14.06 5.40 -2.27
N VAL A 47 -13.40 4.86 -1.24
CA VAL A 47 -12.67 5.66 -0.25
C VAL A 47 -11.22 5.89 -0.67
N ALA A 48 -10.55 4.87 -1.20
CA ALA A 48 -9.15 4.94 -1.61
C ALA A 48 -8.86 6.07 -2.62
N PRO A 49 -9.67 6.29 -3.68
CA PRO A 49 -9.42 7.38 -4.63
C PRO A 49 -9.53 8.78 -3.99
N LEU A 50 -10.36 8.96 -2.96
CA LEU A 50 -10.51 10.25 -2.28
C LEU A 50 -9.24 10.61 -1.50
N LEU A 51 -8.58 9.62 -0.90
CA LEU A 51 -7.34 9.81 -0.17
C LEU A 51 -6.11 9.85 -1.09
N ALA A 52 -6.18 9.20 -2.25
CA ALA A 52 -5.10 9.21 -3.25
C ALA A 52 -4.82 10.62 -3.82
N ALA A 53 -5.74 11.57 -3.66
CA ALA A 53 -5.51 12.98 -4.01
C ALA A 53 -4.48 13.68 -3.09
N HIS A 54 -4.21 13.11 -1.91
CA HIS A 54 -3.40 13.73 -0.85
C HIS A 54 -2.31 12.81 -0.29
N PHE A 55 -2.45 11.50 -0.43
CA PHE A 55 -1.60 10.48 0.17
C PHE A 55 -1.14 9.45 -0.86
N THR A 56 -0.02 8.79 -0.58
CA THR A 56 0.32 7.55 -1.28
C THR A 56 -0.57 6.45 -0.73
N VAL A 57 -1.50 5.94 -1.52
CA VAL A 57 -2.46 4.93 -1.07
C VAL A 57 -2.08 3.55 -1.60
N TYR A 58 -1.95 2.59 -0.68
CA TYR A 58 -1.79 1.17 -0.98
C TYR A 58 -3.05 0.42 -0.59
N VAL A 59 -3.56 -0.42 -1.47
CA VAL A 59 -4.70 -1.29 -1.20
C VAL A 59 -4.25 -2.73 -1.37
N PHE A 60 -4.47 -3.55 -0.34
CA PHE A 60 -3.96 -4.92 -0.28
C PHE A 60 -5.08 -5.91 0.05
N ASP A 61 -4.99 -7.11 -0.53
CA ASP A 61 -5.82 -8.26 -0.18
C ASP A 61 -5.06 -9.17 0.79
N LEU A 62 -5.65 -9.49 1.94
CA LEU A 62 -5.08 -10.41 2.92
C LEU A 62 -4.82 -11.79 2.30
N LEU A 63 -3.79 -12.48 2.78
CA LEU A 63 -3.43 -13.85 2.36
C LEU A 63 -4.66 -14.76 2.37
N GLY A 64 -4.89 -15.49 1.26
CA GLY A 64 -6.03 -16.38 1.09
C GLY A 64 -7.37 -15.69 0.77
N PHE A 65 -7.37 -14.38 0.50
CA PHE A 65 -8.56 -13.60 0.15
C PHE A 65 -8.35 -12.74 -1.09
N GLY A 66 -9.46 -12.35 -1.73
CA GLY A 66 -9.44 -11.42 -2.86
C GLY A 66 -8.59 -11.93 -4.03
N GLU A 67 -7.70 -11.10 -4.53
CA GLU A 67 -6.75 -11.42 -5.60
C GLU A 67 -5.40 -11.94 -5.06
N SER A 68 -5.24 -12.06 -3.74
CA SER A 68 -4.03 -12.66 -3.16
C SER A 68 -3.99 -14.17 -3.40
N GLU A 69 -2.78 -14.70 -3.55
CA GLU A 69 -2.58 -16.11 -3.87
C GLU A 69 -3.22 -17.01 -2.83
N THR A 70 -3.95 -18.01 -3.33
CA THR A 70 -4.67 -18.99 -2.51
C THR A 70 -4.31 -20.39 -2.99
N TYR A 71 -3.88 -21.27 -2.08
CA TYR A 71 -3.55 -22.66 -2.39
C TYR A 71 -3.93 -23.61 -1.25
N GLU A 72 -3.95 -24.91 -1.56
CA GLU A 72 -4.34 -25.95 -0.60
C GLU A 72 -3.37 -26.03 0.58
N ALA A 73 -3.89 -26.24 1.79
CA ALA A 73 -3.14 -26.30 3.05
C ALA A 73 -2.37 -25.00 3.43
N GLN A 74 -2.68 -23.88 2.79
CA GLN A 74 -2.15 -22.57 3.18
C GLN A 74 -2.57 -22.20 4.61
N GLU A 75 -1.62 -21.76 5.43
CA GLU A 75 -1.92 -21.27 6.78
C GLU A 75 -2.56 -19.88 6.71
N VAL A 76 -3.88 -19.81 6.86
CA VAL A 76 -4.63 -18.55 6.93
C VAL A 76 -5.01 -18.27 8.38
N SER A 77 -4.11 -17.59 9.10
CA SER A 77 -4.30 -17.21 10.50
C SER A 77 -4.06 -15.71 10.72
N ILE A 78 -4.66 -15.15 11.78
CA ILE A 78 -4.47 -13.73 12.14
C ILE A 78 -2.98 -13.39 12.37
N ARG A 79 -2.21 -14.36 12.89
CA ARG A 79 -0.77 -14.24 13.09
C ARG A 79 -0.06 -14.08 11.75
N VAL A 80 -0.29 -15.00 10.81
CA VAL A 80 0.32 -14.96 9.47
C VAL A 80 -0.10 -13.72 8.70
N HIS A 81 -1.36 -13.28 8.80
CA HIS A 81 -1.81 -12.01 8.22
C HIS A 81 -1.02 -10.81 8.74
N GLY A 82 -0.76 -10.76 10.05
CA GLY A 82 0.06 -9.70 10.66
C GLY A 82 1.51 -9.73 10.20
N GLU A 83 2.11 -10.92 10.13
CA GLU A 83 3.49 -11.12 9.64
C GLU A 83 3.64 -10.66 8.19
N VAL A 84 2.75 -11.10 7.29
CA VAL A 84 2.77 -10.72 5.86
C VAL A 84 2.54 -9.22 5.68
N LEU A 85 1.59 -8.63 6.42
CA LEU A 85 1.33 -7.19 6.35
C LEU A 85 2.55 -6.38 6.79
N ALA A 86 3.22 -6.78 7.88
CA ALA A 86 4.40 -6.10 8.37
C ALA A 86 5.54 -6.16 7.35
N GLU A 87 5.75 -7.31 6.70
CA GLU A 87 6.76 -7.45 5.65
C GLU A 87 6.43 -6.60 4.42
N LEU A 88 5.16 -6.58 4.00
CA LEU A 88 4.68 -5.76 2.89
C LEU A 88 4.88 -4.26 3.15
N VAL A 89 4.56 -3.79 4.35
CA VAL A 89 4.83 -2.40 4.78
C VAL A 89 6.32 -2.11 4.78
N ASN A 90 7.15 -3.03 5.28
CA ASN A 90 8.60 -2.87 5.24
C ASN A 90 9.12 -2.73 3.79
N ILE A 91 8.61 -3.54 2.85
CA ILE A 91 8.95 -3.44 1.43
C ILE A 91 8.54 -2.06 0.86
N PHE A 92 7.35 -1.57 1.19
CA PHE A 92 6.87 -0.26 0.73
C PHE A 92 7.66 0.92 1.31
N LEU A 93 8.21 0.78 2.53
CA LEU A 93 8.97 1.87 3.14
C LEU A 93 10.45 1.83 2.78
N THR A 94 11.02 0.64 2.56
CA THR A 94 12.46 0.48 2.27
C THR A 94 12.82 0.60 0.80
N ARG A 95 11.97 0.11 -0.12
CA ARG A 95 12.24 0.16 -1.58
C ARG A 95 11.84 1.45 -2.27
N TRP A 96 11.24 2.39 -1.55
CA TRP A 96 10.78 3.68 -2.10
C TRP A 96 11.63 4.87 -1.64
N MET A 97 12.71 4.62 -0.88
CA MET A 97 13.74 5.62 -0.52
C MET A 97 15.03 5.50 -1.35
N GLU A 98 15.02 4.66 -2.40
CA GLU A 98 16.09 4.51 -3.41
C GLU A 98 15.58 4.93 -4.79
#